data_AF-A0A535QE79-F1
#
_entry.id   AF-A0A535QE79-F1
#
_cell.length_a   1.000
_cell.length_b   1.000
_cell.length_c   1.000
_cell.angle_alpha   90.00
_cell.angle_beta   90.00
_cell.angle_gamma   90.00
#
_symmetry.space_group_name_H-M   'P 1'
#
loop_
_entity.id
_entity.type
_entity.pdbx_description
1 polymer ?
#
loop_
_entity_poly.entity_id
_entity_poly.type
_entity_poly.pdbx_seq_one_letter_code
_entity_poly.pdbx_strand_id
1 'polypeptide(L)'
;MSRFAGEAQRLALIIRDEPRELSAIHHLAEGARIGGDYGLARTLYGESLARNRARGNRLMEAVELANLSMVEKKEGNLQQAERNLNQAIQISREINNSYILAGSLIGLAAVAMSARRARQAARLLGRADAIYSATGLVIDPADKPEYDQALVAARSELGEETFAEAHAEGAELSIDRLIE
;
A
#
# COMPACT_ATOMS: atom_id res chain seq x y z
N MET A 1 -18.76 0.66 -15.89
CA MET A 1 -18.06 1.55 -14.94
C MET A 1 -17.13 2.58 -15.61
N SER A 2 -16.77 2.44 -16.90
CA SER A 2 -15.83 3.35 -17.59
C SER A 2 -16.39 4.73 -17.97
N ARG A 3 -17.71 4.89 -18.12
CA ARG A 3 -18.32 6.13 -18.62
C ARG A 3 -18.26 7.30 -17.61
N PHE A 4 -18.51 7.02 -16.34
CA PHE A 4 -18.51 8.05 -15.29
C PHE A 4 -17.11 8.59 -14.98
N ALA A 5 -16.08 7.77 -15.12
CA ALA A 5 -14.71 8.16 -14.84
C ALA A 5 -14.13 9.05 -15.96
N GLY A 6 -14.46 8.77 -17.23
CA GLY A 6 -14.12 9.66 -18.35
C GLY A 6 -14.89 10.99 -18.33
N GLU A 7 -16.13 10.99 -17.83
CA GLU A 7 -16.90 12.23 -17.61
C GLU A 7 -16.32 13.08 -16.47
N ALA A 8 -15.88 12.45 -15.37
CA ALA A 8 -15.20 13.14 -14.27
C ALA A 8 -13.90 13.82 -14.72
N GLN A 9 -13.10 13.14 -15.56
CA GLN A 9 -11.87 13.72 -16.13
C GLN A 9 -12.15 14.89 -17.07
N ARG A 10 -13.18 14.79 -17.92
CA ARG A 10 -13.58 15.89 -18.81
C ARG A 10 -14.09 17.11 -18.04
N LEU A 11 -14.87 16.91 -16.98
CA LEU A 11 -15.38 17.99 -16.15
C LEU A 11 -14.28 18.66 -15.32
N ALA A 12 -13.29 17.90 -14.84
CA ALA A 12 -12.12 18.43 -14.15
C ALA A 12 -11.15 19.21 -15.07
N LEU A 13 -11.16 18.94 -16.39
CA LEU A 13 -10.40 19.75 -17.36
C LEU A 13 -11.11 21.08 -17.72
N ILE A 14 -12.44 21.13 -17.61
CA ILE A 14 -13.25 22.31 -17.92
C ILE A 14 -13.24 23.30 -16.75
N ILE A 15 -13.17 22.80 -15.53
CA ILE A 15 -13.04 23.60 -14.31
C ILE A 15 -11.63 23.34 -13.80
N ARG A 16 -10.69 24.29 -13.94
CA ARG A 16 -9.31 24.19 -13.41
C ARG A 16 -9.31 24.14 -11.87
N ASP A 17 -9.90 23.11 -11.29
CA ASP A 17 -9.98 22.80 -9.87
C ASP A 17 -9.03 21.64 -9.62
N GLU A 18 -7.76 22.02 -9.55
CA GLU A 18 -6.58 21.17 -9.41
C GLU A 18 -6.70 20.08 -8.31
N PRO A 19 -7.28 20.35 -7.12
CA PRO A 19 -7.61 19.31 -6.14
C PRO A 19 -8.62 18.26 -6.63
N ARG A 20 -9.66 18.65 -7.37
CA ARG A 20 -10.66 17.72 -7.92
C ARG A 20 -10.09 16.88 -9.05
N GLU A 21 -9.19 17.46 -9.85
CA GLU A 21 -8.49 16.73 -10.92
C GLU A 21 -7.61 15.60 -10.36
N LEU A 22 -6.84 15.87 -9.30
CA LEU A 22 -6.03 14.84 -8.63
C LEU A 22 -6.88 13.73 -8.02
N SER A 23 -7.97 14.10 -7.35
CA SER A 23 -8.92 13.10 -6.84
C SER A 23 -9.48 12.25 -7.98
N ALA A 24 -9.85 12.85 -9.12
CA ALA A 24 -10.34 12.10 -10.27
C ALA A 24 -9.28 11.14 -10.86
N ILE A 25 -8.02 11.58 -10.98
CA ILE A 25 -6.91 10.75 -11.48
C ILE A 25 -6.68 9.54 -10.56
N HIS A 26 -6.66 9.75 -9.24
CA HIS A 26 -6.53 8.66 -8.26
C HIS A 26 -7.65 7.61 -8.41
N HIS A 27 -8.91 8.03 -8.47
CA HIS A 27 -10.02 7.10 -8.61
C HIS A 27 -10.04 6.38 -9.97
N LEU A 28 -9.59 7.04 -11.04
CA LEU A 28 -9.39 6.41 -12.35
C LEU A 28 -8.30 5.34 -12.31
N ALA A 29 -7.18 5.64 -11.64
CA ALA A 29 -6.09 4.70 -11.45
C ALA A 29 -6.54 3.47 -10.65
N GLU A 30 -7.33 3.68 -9.60
CA GLU A 30 -7.94 2.61 -8.81
C GLU A 30 -8.91 1.76 -9.64
N GLY A 31 -9.75 2.40 -10.46
CA GLY A 31 -10.62 1.69 -11.40
C GLY A 31 -9.84 0.85 -12.42
N ALA A 32 -8.74 1.37 -12.95
CA ALA A 32 -7.85 0.64 -13.85
C ALA A 32 -7.18 -0.54 -13.15
N ARG A 33 -6.70 -0.35 -11.91
CA ARG A 33 -6.06 -1.39 -11.08
C ARG A 33 -7.04 -2.54 -10.79
N ILE A 34 -8.25 -2.23 -10.33
CA ILE A 34 -9.31 -3.22 -10.08
C ILE A 34 -9.71 -3.92 -11.38
N GLY A 35 -9.75 -3.20 -12.49
CA GLY A 35 -10.03 -3.74 -13.82
C GLY A 35 -8.91 -4.58 -14.43
N GLY A 36 -7.73 -4.64 -13.79
CA GLY A 36 -6.56 -5.38 -14.27
C GLY A 36 -5.75 -4.67 -15.36
N ASP A 37 -6.07 -3.42 -15.71
CA ASP A 37 -5.27 -2.59 -16.61
C ASP A 37 -4.11 -1.94 -15.82
N TYR A 38 -3.13 -2.77 -15.49
CA TYR A 38 -1.97 -2.38 -14.68
C TYR A 38 -1.09 -1.34 -15.38
N GLY A 39 -1.03 -1.33 -16.72
CA GLY A 39 -0.32 -0.33 -17.50
C GLY A 39 -0.92 1.07 -17.36
N LEU A 40 -2.24 1.17 -17.50
CA LEU A 40 -2.96 2.42 -17.27
C LEU A 40 -2.90 2.84 -15.80
N ALA A 41 -3.10 1.91 -14.86
CA ALA A 41 -3.00 2.19 -13.43
C ALA A 41 -1.63 2.77 -13.04
N ARG A 42 -0.54 2.16 -13.51
CA ARG A 42 0.83 2.67 -13.28
C ARG A 42 0.98 4.10 -13.78
N THR A 43 0.49 4.38 -14.99
CA THR A 43 0.59 5.71 -15.60
C THR A 43 -0.15 6.75 -14.77
N LEU A 44 -1.40 6.48 -14.41
CA LEU A 44 -2.25 7.42 -13.68
C LEU A 44 -1.79 7.64 -12.24
N TYR A 45 -1.41 6.59 -11.51
CA TYR A 45 -0.84 6.76 -10.18
C TYR A 45 0.51 7.48 -10.22
N GLY A 46 1.35 7.19 -11.23
CA GLY A 46 2.63 7.90 -11.42
C GLY A 46 2.44 9.39 -11.66
N GLU A 47 1.45 9.77 -12.46
CA GLU A 47 1.08 11.17 -12.68
C GLU A 47 0.57 11.84 -11.39
N SER A 48 -0.36 11.18 -10.67
CA SER A 48 -0.87 11.68 -9.39
C SER A 48 0.25 11.84 -8.36
N LEU A 49 1.17 10.86 -8.28
CA LEU A 49 2.33 10.88 -7.39
C LEU A 49 3.24 12.08 -7.69
N ALA A 50 3.57 12.31 -8.96
CA ALA A 50 4.43 13.43 -9.37
C ALA A 50 3.81 14.78 -9.00
N ARG A 51 2.50 14.95 -9.21
CA ARG A 51 1.78 16.19 -8.88
C ARG A 51 1.65 16.40 -7.36
N ASN A 52 1.36 15.35 -6.59
CA ASN A 52 1.30 15.44 -5.13
C ASN A 52 2.67 15.78 -4.51
N ARG A 53 3.77 15.21 -5.04
CA ARG A 53 5.15 15.59 -4.68
C ARG A 53 5.42 17.06 -4.93
N ALA A 54 5.10 17.56 -6.13
CA ALA A 54 5.32 18.97 -6.49
C ALA A 54 4.58 19.96 -5.57
N ARG A 55 3.48 19.52 -4.94
CA ARG A 55 2.65 20.32 -4.04
C ARG A 55 2.94 20.10 -2.56
N GLY A 56 3.85 19.19 -2.23
CA GLY A 56 4.13 18.80 -0.84
C GLY A 56 2.99 18.06 -0.15
N ASN A 57 2.06 17.45 -0.90
CA ASN A 57 0.97 16.64 -0.32
C ASN A 57 1.49 15.25 0.06
N ARG A 58 2.17 15.19 1.23
CA ARG A 58 2.80 13.97 1.74
C ARG A 58 1.80 12.83 1.99
N LEU A 59 0.58 13.15 2.42
CA LEU A 59 -0.46 12.15 2.65
C LEU A 59 -0.80 11.41 1.35
N MET A 60 -1.12 12.13 0.28
CA MET A 60 -1.42 11.50 -1.01
C MET A 60 -0.18 10.87 -1.64
N GLU A 61 1.01 11.44 -1.43
CA GLU A 61 2.25 10.81 -1.90
C GLU A 61 2.42 9.38 -1.34
N ALA A 62 2.19 9.18 -0.05
CA ALA A 62 2.24 7.85 0.57
C ALA A 62 1.16 6.91 0.01
N VAL A 63 -0.06 7.42 -0.18
CA VAL A 63 -1.18 6.65 -0.78
C VAL A 63 -0.84 6.19 -2.21
N GLU A 64 -0.35 7.09 -3.07
CA GLU A 64 -0.05 6.70 -4.46
C GLU A 64 1.14 5.74 -4.55
N LEU A 65 2.13 5.86 -3.65
CA LEU A 65 3.22 4.89 -3.54
C LEU A 65 2.71 3.50 -3.13
N ALA A 66 1.85 3.42 -2.12
CA ALA A 66 1.24 2.16 -1.69
C ALA A 66 0.42 1.53 -2.85
N ASN A 67 -0.35 2.32 -3.58
CA ASN A 67 -1.13 1.83 -4.72
C ASN A 67 -0.24 1.38 -5.90
N LEU A 68 0.79 2.16 -6.25
CA LEU A 68 1.76 1.74 -7.26
C LEU A 68 2.45 0.43 -6.87
N SER A 69 2.76 0.23 -5.58
CA SER A 69 3.35 -1.03 -5.15
C SER A 69 2.47 -2.24 -5.45
N MET A 70 1.15 -2.07 -5.35
CA MET A 70 0.19 -3.12 -5.65
C MET A 70 0.15 -3.44 -7.14
N VAL A 71 0.27 -2.42 -8.00
CA VAL A 71 0.45 -2.58 -9.45
C VAL A 71 1.75 -3.34 -9.74
N GLU A 72 2.87 -2.89 -9.16
CA GLU A 72 4.18 -3.53 -9.38
C GLU A 72 4.21 -4.97 -8.87
N LYS A 73 3.56 -5.27 -7.73
CA LYS A 73 3.42 -6.63 -7.21
C LYS A 73 2.69 -7.53 -8.20
N LYS A 74 1.58 -7.04 -8.77
CA LYS A 74 0.77 -7.82 -9.73
C LYS A 74 1.50 -8.09 -11.04
N GLU A 75 2.39 -7.20 -11.46
CA GLU A 75 3.24 -7.39 -12.65
C GLU A 75 4.58 -8.08 -12.35
N GLY A 76 4.80 -8.53 -11.11
CA GLY A 76 6.02 -9.27 -10.72
C GLY A 76 7.25 -8.39 -10.46
N ASN A 77 7.10 -7.07 -10.48
CA ASN A 77 8.15 -6.09 -10.22
C ASN A 77 8.37 -5.90 -8.71
N LEU A 78 8.64 -7.00 -7.99
CA LEU A 78 8.63 -7.05 -6.53
C LEU A 78 9.61 -6.07 -5.87
N GLN A 79 10.79 -5.86 -6.46
CA GLN A 79 11.77 -4.90 -5.93
C GLN A 79 11.26 -3.44 -6.02
N GLN A 80 10.52 -3.10 -7.07
CA GLN A 80 9.94 -1.76 -7.19
C GLN A 80 8.76 -1.60 -6.24
N ALA A 81 7.95 -2.65 -6.05
CA ALA A 81 6.88 -2.66 -5.06
C ALA A 81 7.42 -2.40 -3.65
N GLU A 82 8.48 -3.11 -3.26
CA GLU A 82 9.16 -2.94 -1.97
C GLU A 82 9.73 -1.52 -1.79
N ARG A 83 10.40 -0.97 -2.81
CA ARG A 83 10.87 0.43 -2.77
C ARG A 83 9.73 1.42 -2.56
N ASN A 84 8.61 1.24 -3.26
CA ASN A 84 7.46 2.13 -3.15
C ASN A 84 6.85 2.06 -1.74
N LEU A 85 6.69 0.86 -1.17
CA LEU A 85 6.16 0.68 0.18
C LEU A 85 7.10 1.21 1.26
N ASN A 86 8.42 1.01 1.13
CA ASN A 86 9.39 1.57 2.06
C ASN A 86 9.32 3.10 2.07
N GLN A 87 9.15 3.73 0.90
CA GLN A 87 8.92 5.18 0.82
C GLN A 87 7.59 5.56 1.49
N ALA A 88 6.48 4.86 1.20
CA ALA A 88 5.18 5.14 1.83
C ALA A 88 5.24 5.02 3.37
N ILE A 89 5.95 4.02 3.90
CA ILE A 89 6.20 3.80 5.32
C ILE A 89 6.97 4.96 5.94
N GLN A 90 8.06 5.41 5.30
CA GLN A 90 8.84 6.55 5.76
C GLN A 90 7.99 7.82 5.82
N ILE A 91 7.25 8.12 4.75
CA ILE A 91 6.36 9.28 4.70
C ILE A 91 5.29 9.20 5.79
N SER A 92 4.66 8.05 5.97
CA SER A 92 3.61 7.85 6.97
C SER A 92 4.12 8.11 8.38
N ARG A 93 5.38 7.77 8.68
CA ARG A 93 6.04 8.12 9.94
C ARG A 93 6.27 9.62 10.06
N GLU A 94 6.78 10.27 9.02
CA GLU A 94 7.02 11.72 9.03
C GLU A 94 5.74 12.52 9.32
N ILE A 95 4.61 12.09 8.76
CA ILE A 95 3.31 12.76 8.98
C ILE A 95 2.50 12.18 10.16
N ASN A 96 3.07 11.25 10.93
CA ASN A 96 2.42 10.56 12.06
C ASN A 96 1.06 9.93 11.71
N ASN A 97 0.95 9.32 10.52
CA ASN A 97 -0.27 8.66 10.07
C ASN A 97 -0.18 7.14 10.26
N SER A 98 -0.69 6.65 11.40
CA SER A 98 -0.69 5.23 11.73
C SER A 98 -1.54 4.36 10.80
N TYR A 99 -2.59 4.93 10.19
CA TYR A 99 -3.47 4.20 9.28
C TYR A 99 -2.72 3.83 7.99
N ILE A 100 -2.06 4.79 7.33
CA ILE A 100 -1.27 4.51 6.12
C ILE A 100 -0.04 3.66 6.44
N LEU A 101 0.57 3.88 7.62
CA LEU A 101 1.70 3.08 8.08
C LEU A 101 1.33 1.59 8.20
N ALA A 102 0.22 1.26 8.87
CA ALA A 102 -0.22 -0.12 9.04
C ALA A 102 -0.61 -0.77 7.70
N GLY A 103 -1.37 -0.06 6.86
CA GLY A 103 -1.72 -0.55 5.50
C GLY A 103 -0.49 -0.80 4.63
N SER A 104 0.53 0.08 4.70
CA SER A 104 1.78 -0.11 3.96
C SER A 104 2.60 -1.30 4.47
N LEU A 105 2.57 -1.60 5.77
CA LEU A 105 3.20 -2.81 6.32
C LEU A 105 2.48 -4.09 5.83
N ILE A 106 1.15 -4.08 5.73
CA ILE A 106 0.36 -5.16 5.13
C ILE A 106 0.75 -5.35 3.66
N GLY A 107 0.81 -4.26 2.89
CA GLY A 107 1.26 -4.28 1.51
C GLY A 107 2.66 -4.89 1.35
N LEU A 108 3.58 -4.51 2.24
CA LEU A 108 4.96 -5.02 2.24
C LEU A 108 5.02 -6.50 2.63
N ALA A 109 4.19 -6.94 3.58
CA ALA A 109 4.05 -8.35 3.91
C ALA A 109 3.57 -9.16 2.69
N ALA A 110 2.60 -8.65 1.94
CA ALA A 110 2.13 -9.30 0.72
C ALA A 110 3.19 -9.37 -0.40
N VAL A 111 4.03 -8.33 -0.53
CA VAL A 111 5.19 -8.34 -1.44
C VAL A 111 6.24 -9.36 -0.97
N ALA A 112 6.54 -9.41 0.33
CA ALA A 112 7.46 -10.38 0.91
C ALA A 112 7.00 -11.83 0.67
N MET A 113 5.70 -12.11 0.80
CA MET A 113 5.14 -13.43 0.45
C MET A 113 5.33 -13.76 -1.04
N SER A 114 5.08 -12.80 -1.93
CA SER A 114 5.31 -12.97 -3.37
C SER A 114 6.80 -13.22 -3.69
N ALA A 115 7.69 -12.67 -2.86
CA ALA A 115 9.13 -12.86 -2.92
C ALA A 115 9.65 -14.08 -2.14
N ARG A 116 8.76 -14.96 -1.62
CA ARG A 116 9.10 -16.15 -0.81
C ARG A 116 9.88 -15.85 0.47
N ARG A 117 9.60 -14.69 1.09
CA ARG A 117 10.20 -14.22 2.33
C ARG A 117 9.20 -14.30 3.49
N ALA A 118 8.69 -15.51 3.76
CA ALA A 118 7.59 -15.71 4.71
C ALA A 118 7.88 -15.22 6.14
N ARG A 119 9.10 -15.41 6.64
CA ARG A 119 9.48 -14.90 7.98
C ARG A 119 9.45 -13.37 8.06
N GLN A 120 9.86 -12.69 6.99
CA GLN A 120 9.76 -11.23 6.91
C GLN A 120 8.30 -10.80 6.88
N ALA A 121 7.45 -11.47 6.09
CA ALA A 121 6.01 -11.20 6.04
C ALA A 121 5.36 -11.34 7.42
N ALA A 122 5.66 -12.41 8.16
CA ALA A 122 5.14 -12.62 9.52
C ALA A 122 5.53 -11.48 10.48
N ARG A 123 6.79 -11.01 10.43
CA ARG A 123 7.24 -9.86 11.24
C ARG A 123 6.51 -8.56 10.87
N LEU A 124 6.31 -8.31 9.57
CA LEU A 124 5.59 -7.13 9.09
C LEU A 124 4.13 -7.13 9.53
N LEU A 125 3.45 -8.29 9.46
CA LEU A 125 2.09 -8.46 9.96
C LEU A 125 2.03 -8.24 11.48
N GLY A 126 2.99 -8.78 12.25
CA GLY A 126 3.10 -8.55 13.68
C GLY A 126 3.19 -7.07 14.05
N ARG A 127 3.98 -6.32 13.28
CA ARG A 127 4.08 -4.87 13.49
C ARG A 127 2.80 -4.12 13.13
N ALA A 128 2.13 -4.50 12.04
CA ALA A 128 0.84 -3.91 11.67
C ALA A 128 -0.21 -4.16 12.76
N ASP A 129 -0.31 -5.39 13.27
CA ASP A 129 -1.25 -5.77 14.34
C ASP A 129 -0.99 -5.02 15.65
N ALA A 130 0.29 -4.81 15.99
CA ALA A 130 0.68 -4.01 17.14
C ALA A 130 0.22 -2.55 17.01
N ILE A 131 0.30 -1.97 15.80
CA ILE A 131 -0.21 -0.61 15.53
C ILE A 131 -1.74 -0.58 15.69
N TYR A 132 -2.48 -1.48 15.05
CA TYR A 132 -3.94 -1.53 15.17
C TYR A 132 -4.40 -1.69 16.61
N SER A 133 -3.73 -2.57 17.37
CA SER A 133 -4.01 -2.79 18.80
C SER A 133 -3.75 -1.54 19.64
N ALA A 134 -2.65 -0.83 19.39
CA ALA A 134 -2.28 0.36 20.15
C ALA A 134 -3.16 1.59 19.83
N THR A 135 -3.61 1.72 18.59
CA THR A 135 -4.41 2.89 18.15
C THR A 135 -5.92 2.65 18.22
N GLY A 136 -6.37 1.41 18.37
CA GLY A 136 -7.78 1.02 18.25
C GLY A 136 -8.33 1.17 16.82
N LEU A 137 -7.44 1.26 15.82
CA LEU A 137 -7.84 1.30 14.43
C LEU A 137 -8.29 -0.11 14.00
N VAL A 138 -9.16 -0.17 13.01
CA VAL A 138 -9.53 -1.43 12.35
C VAL A 138 -8.84 -1.51 11.00
N ILE A 139 -8.50 -2.73 10.59
CA ILE A 139 -7.96 -2.98 9.24
C ILE A 139 -8.97 -2.48 8.22
N ASP A 140 -8.50 -1.69 7.24
CA ASP A 140 -9.36 -1.19 6.18
C ASP A 140 -9.95 -2.36 5.38
N PRO A 141 -11.25 -2.34 5.03
CA PRO A 141 -11.84 -3.34 4.15
C PRO A 141 -11.07 -3.56 2.84
N ALA A 142 -10.39 -2.54 2.31
CA ALA A 142 -9.56 -2.61 1.11
C ALA A 142 -8.25 -3.38 1.33
N ASP A 143 -7.66 -3.32 2.53
CA ASP A 143 -6.41 -4.01 2.88
C ASP A 143 -6.64 -5.41 3.43
N LYS A 144 -7.86 -5.69 3.91
CA LYS A 144 -8.22 -6.95 4.57
C LYS A 144 -7.95 -8.19 3.72
N PRO A 145 -8.26 -8.23 2.40
CA PRO A 145 -7.96 -9.41 1.58
C PRO A 145 -6.47 -9.71 1.50
N GLU A 146 -5.64 -8.69 1.31
CA GLU A 146 -4.18 -8.79 1.29
C GLU A 146 -3.63 -9.28 2.63
N TYR A 147 -4.13 -8.73 3.73
CA TYR A 147 -3.78 -9.16 5.09
C TYR A 147 -4.09 -10.65 5.29
N ASP A 148 -5.33 -11.06 5.00
CA ASP A 148 -5.77 -12.44 5.21
C ASP A 148 -4.98 -13.44 4.37
N GLN A 149 -4.74 -13.10 3.10
CA GLN A 149 -3.93 -13.94 2.20
C GLN A 149 -2.49 -14.06 2.69
N ALA A 150 -1.85 -12.94 3.08
CA ALA A 150 -0.49 -12.95 3.59
C ALA A 150 -0.39 -13.73 4.91
N LEU A 151 -1.36 -13.57 5.81
CA LEU A 151 -1.44 -14.26 7.09
C LEU A 151 -1.51 -15.78 6.89
N VAL A 152 -2.47 -16.25 6.08
CA VAL A 152 -2.67 -17.68 5.80
C VAL A 152 -1.45 -18.27 5.10
N ALA A 153 -0.91 -17.58 4.09
CA ALA A 153 0.24 -18.08 3.35
C ALA A 153 1.52 -18.13 4.21
N ALA A 154 1.78 -17.11 5.03
CA ALA A 154 2.92 -17.10 5.95
C ALA A 154 2.83 -18.21 6.99
N ARG A 155 1.65 -18.43 7.59
CA ARG A 155 1.41 -19.55 8.51
C ARG A 155 1.64 -20.90 7.85
N SER A 156 1.11 -21.08 6.63
CA SER A 156 1.26 -22.33 5.89
C SER A 156 2.71 -22.63 5.51
N GLU A 157 3.53 -21.62 5.16
CA GLU A 157 4.92 -21.82 4.75
C GLU A 157 5.87 -22.01 5.95
N LEU A 158 5.60 -21.36 7.08
CA LEU A 158 6.46 -21.40 8.27
C LEU A 158 6.05 -22.48 9.29
N GLY A 159 4.79 -22.89 9.30
CA GLY A 159 4.17 -23.59 10.43
C GLY A 159 3.78 -22.62 11.56
N GLU A 160 2.86 -23.07 12.42
CA GLU A 160 2.25 -22.20 13.45
C GLU A 160 3.25 -21.67 14.48
N GLU A 161 4.18 -22.49 14.95
CA GLU A 161 5.18 -22.08 15.96
C GLU A 161 6.14 -21.02 15.41
N THR A 162 6.80 -21.31 14.29
CA THR A 162 7.71 -20.36 13.62
C THR A 162 7.00 -19.06 13.20
N PHE A 163 5.75 -19.16 12.75
CA PHE A 163 4.94 -17.98 12.44
C PHE A 163 4.69 -17.14 13.70
N ALA A 164 4.23 -17.76 14.79
CA ALA A 164 3.92 -17.05 16.03
C ALA A 164 5.16 -16.35 16.61
N GLU A 165 6.33 -17.01 16.59
CA GLU A 165 7.60 -16.40 16.99
C GLU A 165 7.96 -15.19 16.14
N ALA A 166 7.92 -15.33 14.80
CA ALA A 166 8.27 -14.24 13.90
C ALA A 166 7.28 -13.08 13.96
N HIS A 167 6.00 -13.36 14.14
CA HIS A 167 4.96 -12.36 14.33
C HIS A 167 5.15 -11.59 15.64
N ALA A 168 5.37 -12.29 16.76
CA ALA A 168 5.67 -11.67 18.05
C ALA A 168 6.96 -10.84 18.01
N GLU A 169 8.01 -11.35 17.36
CA GLU A 169 9.25 -10.59 17.12
C GLU A 169 8.97 -9.30 16.35
N GLY A 170 8.15 -9.38 15.29
CA GLY A 170 7.76 -8.24 14.48
C GLY A 170 7.00 -7.14 15.24
N ALA A 171 6.15 -7.52 16.19
CA ALA A 171 5.39 -6.59 17.01
C ALA A 171 6.31 -5.63 17.80
N GLU A 172 7.42 -6.15 18.31
CA GLU A 172 8.39 -5.42 19.14
C GLU A 172 9.47 -4.68 18.31
N LEU A 173 9.72 -5.10 17.08
CA LEU A 173 10.74 -4.48 16.24
C LEU A 173 10.36 -3.05 15.84
N SER A 174 11.38 -2.18 15.81
CA SER A 174 11.25 -0.85 15.20
C SER A 174 11.02 -0.97 13.70
N ILE A 175 10.30 0.00 13.13
CA ILE A 175 10.04 0.04 11.67
C ILE A 175 11.34 0.02 10.86
N ASP A 176 12.39 0.72 11.30
CA ASP A 176 13.68 0.78 10.58
C ASP A 176 14.28 -0.63 10.39
N ARG A 177 14.21 -1.48 11.41
CA ARG A 177 14.67 -2.88 11.34
C ARG A 177 13.82 -3.80 10.46
N LEU A 178 12.59 -3.40 10.15
CA LEU A 178 11.68 -4.20 9.32
C LEU A 178 11.81 -3.90 7.82
N ILE A 179 12.34 -2.72 7.48
CA ILE A 179 12.48 -2.24 6.11
C ILE A 179 13.94 -2.21 5.60
N GLU A 180 14.90 -2.59 6.45
CA GLU A 180 16.30 -2.92 6.11
C GLU A 180 16.41 -4.21 5.29
#